data_AF-A0A1T5DKM1-F1
#
_entry.id   AF-A0A1T5DKM1-F1
#
_cell.length_a   1.000
_cell.length_b   1.000
_cell.length_c   1.000
_cell.angle_alpha   90.00
_cell.angle_beta   90.00
_cell.angle_gamma   90.00
#
_symmetry.space_group_name_H-M   'P 1'
#
loop_
_entity.id
_entity.type
_entity.pdbx_description
1 polymer ?
#
loop_
_entity_poly.entity_id
_entity_poly.type
_entity_poly.pdbx_seq_one_letter_code
_entity_poly.pdbx_strand_id
1 'polypeptide(L)'
;MTTVLCYGDSNTYGYSPENGMRYPRNIRYPGRLQELLGDEYSVIEEGCNGRTTIHEDPLDGWKNGLDYLKPCLNSHKPVDIVIMMLGSNDLKTTFRLTAREIADGAATLVDVIREFTAEKQGFIPKIILVSPPELGEDLQTSPFYGDFDEKSLEESKKFPKYYKAVAEKYDCIFFDAAEYIYPSDEDSLHLTPEGHRVLAEKLAEVVKNIK
;
A
#
# COMPACT_ATOMS: atom_id res chain seq x y z
N MET A 1 15.96 4.82 -17.55
CA MET A 1 15.81 4.25 -16.21
C MET A 1 14.42 4.63 -15.74
N THR A 2 13.57 3.64 -15.44
CA THR A 2 12.16 3.82 -15.06
C THR A 2 12.05 3.95 -13.54
N THR A 3 11.51 5.05 -13.05
CA THR A 3 11.34 5.30 -11.61
C THR A 3 10.03 4.71 -11.10
N VAL A 4 10.10 3.81 -10.12
CA VAL A 4 8.95 3.15 -9.49
C VAL A 4 8.83 3.59 -8.04
N LEU A 5 7.79 4.34 -7.71
CA LEU A 5 7.50 4.77 -6.34
C LEU A 5 6.56 3.77 -5.65
N CYS A 6 7.03 3.14 -4.58
CA CYS A 6 6.19 2.32 -3.69
C CYS A 6 5.68 3.19 -2.53
N TYR A 7 4.43 3.66 -2.63
CA TYR A 7 3.79 4.50 -1.60
C TYR A 7 2.84 3.66 -0.75
N GLY A 8 3.17 3.50 0.53
CA GLY A 8 2.33 2.67 1.41
C GLY A 8 2.63 2.82 2.89
N ASP A 9 2.22 1.81 3.65
CA ASP A 9 2.26 1.78 5.11
C ASP A 9 3.38 0.89 5.68
N SER A 10 3.13 0.20 6.80
CA SER A 10 4.07 -0.73 7.45
C SER A 10 4.43 -1.93 6.59
N ASN A 11 3.51 -2.44 5.76
CA ASN A 11 3.81 -3.54 4.83
C ASN A 11 4.68 -3.07 3.65
N THR A 12 4.71 -1.76 3.36
CA THR A 12 5.68 -1.17 2.42
C THR A 12 7.01 -0.85 3.09
N TYR A 13 6.97 -0.38 4.34
CA TYR A 13 8.17 -0.17 5.16
C TYR A 13 8.95 -1.47 5.40
N GLY A 14 8.22 -2.58 5.53
CA GLY A 14 8.73 -3.90 5.89
C GLY A 14 8.78 -4.10 7.40
N TYR A 15 7.66 -3.88 8.09
CA TYR A 15 7.54 -4.19 9.52
C TYR A 15 7.61 -5.70 9.75
N SER A 16 8.41 -6.12 10.73
CA SER A 16 8.54 -7.52 11.14
C SER A 16 7.56 -7.84 12.28
N PRO A 17 6.59 -8.76 12.09
CA PRO A 17 5.69 -9.19 13.16
C PRO A 17 6.44 -9.82 14.36
N GLU A 18 7.60 -10.46 14.12
CA GLU A 18 8.37 -11.15 15.16
C GLU A 18 8.92 -10.21 16.25
N ASN A 19 9.32 -9.00 15.88
CA ASN A 19 10.08 -8.11 16.77
C ASN A 19 9.76 -6.62 16.62
N GLY A 20 8.86 -6.25 15.71
CA GLY A 20 8.45 -4.88 15.42
C GLY A 20 9.50 -3.99 14.74
N MET A 21 10.65 -4.56 14.36
CA MET A 21 11.72 -3.85 13.66
C MET A 21 11.49 -3.87 12.15
N ARG A 22 12.37 -3.17 11.42
CA ARG A 22 12.34 -3.16 9.95
C ARG A 22 13.09 -4.35 9.39
N TYR A 23 12.46 -5.05 8.44
CA TYR A 23 13.14 -6.04 7.63
C TYR A 23 14.30 -5.44 6.82
N PRO A 24 15.39 -6.21 6.65
CA PRO A 24 16.43 -5.93 5.68
C PRO A 24 15.87 -5.68 4.27
N ARG A 25 16.62 -4.91 3.47
CA ARG A 25 16.21 -4.48 2.13
C ARG A 25 15.89 -5.65 1.20
N ASN A 26 16.67 -6.72 1.26
CA ASN A 26 16.49 -7.93 0.44
C ASN A 26 15.32 -8.82 0.91
N ILE A 27 14.61 -8.45 1.98
CA ILE A 27 13.42 -9.16 2.45
C ILE A 27 12.16 -8.39 2.06
N ARG A 28 12.09 -7.10 2.38
CA ARG A 28 10.89 -6.28 2.12
C ARG A 28 10.61 -6.12 0.63
N TYR A 29 9.32 -6.12 0.27
CA TYR A 29 8.89 -6.22 -1.12
C TYR A 29 9.46 -5.13 -2.04
N PRO A 30 9.62 -3.85 -1.65
CA PRO A 30 10.17 -2.84 -2.57
C PRO A 30 11.64 -3.11 -2.92
N GLY A 31 12.43 -3.57 -1.94
CA GLY A 31 13.84 -3.90 -2.17
C GLY A 31 13.99 -5.15 -3.02
N ARG A 32 13.15 -6.18 -2.80
CA ARG A 32 13.07 -7.35 -3.70
C ARG A 32 12.60 -6.97 -5.10
N LEU A 33 11.64 -6.05 -5.21
CA LEU A 33 11.14 -5.55 -6.48
C LEU A 33 12.29 -4.90 -7.28
N GLN A 34 13.15 -4.12 -6.63
CA GLN A 34 14.36 -3.59 -7.28
C GLN A 34 15.27 -4.70 -7.83
N GLU A 35 15.54 -5.75 -7.05
CA GLU A 35 16.38 -6.87 -7.48
C GLU A 35 15.77 -7.60 -8.69
N LEU A 36 14.45 -7.78 -8.68
CA LEU A 36 13.71 -8.45 -9.76
C LEU A 36 13.62 -7.63 -11.05
N LEU A 37 13.54 -6.31 -10.93
CA LEU A 37 13.46 -5.39 -12.07
C LEU A 37 14.84 -5.05 -12.66
N GLY A 38 15.91 -5.12 -11.87
CA GLY A 38 17.27 -4.86 -12.31
C GLY A 38 17.57 -3.37 -12.57
N ASP A 39 18.69 -3.11 -13.23
CA ASP A 39 19.27 -1.76 -13.37
C ASP A 39 18.50 -0.83 -14.32
N GLU A 40 17.54 -1.35 -15.06
CA GLU A 40 16.66 -0.53 -15.91
C GLU A 40 15.65 0.27 -15.09
N TYR A 41 15.44 -0.09 -13.82
CA TYR A 41 14.48 0.52 -12.91
C TYR A 41 15.16 1.08 -11.66
N SER A 42 14.56 2.11 -11.07
CA SER A 42 14.90 2.61 -9.74
C SER A 42 13.66 2.60 -8.87
N VAL A 43 13.64 1.72 -7.86
CA VAL A 43 12.53 1.59 -6.91
C VAL A 43 12.78 2.47 -5.70
N ILE A 44 11.82 3.36 -5.43
CA ILE A 44 11.80 4.28 -4.29
C ILE A 44 10.83 3.73 -3.25
N GLU A 45 11.31 3.61 -2.01
CA GLU A 45 10.55 3.02 -0.90
C GLU A 45 9.97 4.12 0.00
N GLU A 46 8.68 4.39 -0.12
CA GLU A 46 7.96 5.39 0.69
C GLU A 46 6.90 4.70 1.55
N GLY A 47 7.36 3.78 2.41
CA GLY A 47 6.53 3.09 3.41
C GLY A 47 6.60 3.78 4.77
N CYS A 48 5.44 4.05 5.38
CA CYS A 48 5.34 4.67 6.71
C CYS A 48 4.37 3.90 7.62
N ASN A 49 4.87 3.32 8.70
CA ASN A 49 4.01 2.58 9.66
C ASN A 49 2.85 3.44 10.14
N GLY A 50 1.65 2.87 10.12
CA GLY A 50 0.42 3.55 10.54
C GLY A 50 -0.22 4.44 9.47
N ARG A 51 0.41 4.64 8.31
CA ARG A 51 -0.12 5.53 7.26
C ARG A 51 -1.52 5.08 6.81
N THR A 52 -2.44 6.04 6.80
CA THR A 52 -3.82 5.89 6.33
C THR A 52 -3.94 6.40 4.88
N THR A 53 -5.11 6.27 4.27
CA THR A 53 -5.39 6.94 2.99
C THR A 53 -5.41 8.47 3.15
N ILE A 54 -6.47 9.01 3.73
CA ILE A 54 -6.70 10.46 3.86
C ILE A 54 -7.07 10.90 5.29
N HIS A 55 -6.99 10.00 6.25
CA HIS A 55 -7.53 10.21 7.60
C HIS A 55 -6.42 10.52 8.60
N GLU A 56 -6.57 11.61 9.36
CA GLU A 56 -5.66 11.90 10.48
C GLU A 56 -6.01 10.99 11.67
N ASP A 57 -5.04 10.19 12.12
CA ASP A 57 -5.18 9.39 13.34
C ASP A 57 -5.06 10.33 14.55
N PRO A 58 -6.09 10.44 15.40
CA PRO A 58 -6.09 11.37 16.53
C PRO A 58 -5.09 10.98 17.62
N LEU A 59 -4.58 9.74 17.61
CA LEU A 59 -3.66 9.21 18.62
C LEU A 59 -2.22 9.12 18.10
N ASP A 60 -2.04 8.97 16.79
CA ASP A 60 -0.73 8.91 16.14
C ASP A 60 -0.75 9.83 14.92
N GLY A 61 -0.50 11.13 15.12
CA GLY A 61 -0.60 12.13 14.05
C GLY A 61 0.36 11.87 12.87
N TRP A 62 0.42 12.78 11.88
CA TRP A 62 1.36 12.71 10.72
C TRP A 62 1.27 11.45 9.85
N LYS A 63 0.26 10.60 10.09
CA LYS A 63 -0.01 9.37 9.33
C LYS A 63 -0.93 9.58 8.14
N ASN A 64 -1.47 10.79 7.96
CA ASN A 64 -2.30 11.09 6.81
C ASN A 64 -1.50 10.94 5.50
N GLY A 65 -1.88 9.95 4.68
CA GLY A 65 -1.25 9.69 3.40
C GLY A 65 -1.36 10.86 2.43
N LEU A 66 -2.43 11.65 2.48
CA LEU A 66 -2.64 12.79 1.60
C LEU A 66 -1.68 13.95 1.89
N ASP A 67 -1.46 14.25 3.17
CA ASP A 67 -0.66 15.40 3.60
C ASP A 67 0.81 15.29 3.14
N TYR A 68 1.34 14.06 3.09
CA TYR A 68 2.71 13.79 2.65
C TYR A 68 2.85 13.52 1.15
N LEU A 69 1.77 13.15 0.46
CA LEU A 69 1.83 12.66 -0.93
C LEU A 69 2.44 13.68 -1.90
N LYS A 70 2.03 14.95 -1.85
CA LYS A 70 2.57 15.99 -2.75
C LYS A 70 4.06 16.27 -2.48
N PRO A 71 4.52 16.48 -1.23
CA PRO A 71 5.94 16.54 -0.92
C PRO A 71 6.75 15.34 -1.42
N CYS A 72 6.23 14.12 -1.25
CA CYS A 72 6.82 12.88 -1.73
C CYS A 72 7.00 12.90 -3.26
N LEU A 73 5.91 13.10 -4.01
CA LEU A 73 5.94 13.15 -5.48
C LEU A 73 6.88 14.25 -5.99
N ASN A 74 6.91 15.40 -5.34
CA ASN A 74 7.76 16.51 -5.75
C ASN A 74 9.25 16.21 -5.54
N SER A 75 9.60 15.45 -4.50
CA SER A 75 10.97 15.07 -4.18
C SER A 75 11.54 14.04 -5.15
N HIS A 76 10.67 13.20 -5.72
CA HIS A 76 11.08 12.02 -6.50
C HIS A 76 10.80 12.10 -8.01
N LYS A 77 10.09 13.14 -8.48
CA LYS A 77 9.80 13.30 -9.92
C LYS A 77 11.09 13.44 -10.76
N PRO A 78 11.10 12.92 -12.02
CA PRO A 78 10.00 12.23 -12.67
C PRO A 78 9.80 10.80 -12.12
N VAL A 79 8.53 10.48 -11.81
CA VAL A 79 8.08 9.13 -11.43
C VAL A 79 7.31 8.54 -12.61
N ASP A 80 7.67 7.33 -13.04
CA ASP A 80 7.03 6.67 -14.18
C ASP A 80 5.90 5.73 -13.74
N ILE A 81 6.07 5.09 -12.57
CA ILE A 81 5.11 4.15 -12.00
C ILE A 81 4.92 4.46 -10.51
N VAL A 82 3.67 4.51 -10.05
CA VAL A 82 3.33 4.55 -8.62
C VAL A 82 2.61 3.26 -8.25
N ILE A 83 3.18 2.51 -7.32
CA ILE A 83 2.53 1.39 -6.65
C ILE A 83 1.98 1.92 -5.33
N MET A 84 0.66 1.98 -5.20
CA MET A 84 0.01 2.50 -3.99
C MET A 84 -0.73 1.38 -3.26
N MET A 85 -0.27 1.06 -2.05
CA MET A 85 -0.87 0.06 -1.16
C MET A 85 -1.14 0.71 0.21
N LEU A 86 -2.37 1.16 0.41
CA LEU A 86 -2.86 1.77 1.63
C LEU A 86 -4.31 1.35 1.88
N GLY A 87 -4.73 1.39 3.14
CA GLY A 87 -6.10 1.08 3.57
C GLY A 87 -6.15 0.24 4.85
N SER A 88 -5.09 -0.52 5.15
CA SER A 88 -5.07 -1.38 6.35
C SER A 88 -5.25 -0.57 7.63
N ASN A 89 -4.58 0.57 7.79
CA ASN A 89 -4.71 1.39 9.00
C ASN A 89 -6.06 2.12 9.08
N ASP A 90 -6.72 2.37 7.95
CA ASP A 90 -8.05 2.98 7.91
C ASP A 90 -9.13 2.04 8.48
N LEU A 91 -8.84 0.74 8.58
CA LEU A 91 -9.70 -0.25 9.24
C LEU A 91 -9.70 -0.13 10.76
N LYS A 92 -8.83 0.69 11.36
CA LYS A 92 -8.83 0.86 12.82
C LYS A 92 -10.19 1.34 13.32
N THR A 93 -10.60 0.82 14.47
CA THR A 93 -11.90 1.09 15.11
C THR A 93 -12.11 2.58 15.42
N THR A 94 -11.03 3.35 15.58
CA THR A 94 -11.09 4.80 15.79
C THR A 94 -11.74 5.54 14.62
N PHE A 95 -11.56 5.07 13.39
CA PHE A 95 -12.09 5.73 12.18
C PHE A 95 -13.52 5.30 11.83
N ARG A 96 -13.90 4.07 12.20
CA ARG A 96 -15.23 3.48 11.97
C ARG A 96 -15.67 3.46 10.50
N LEU A 97 -14.71 3.40 9.58
CA LEU A 97 -14.94 3.43 8.14
C LEU A 97 -15.39 2.07 7.61
N THR A 98 -16.05 2.12 6.46
CA THR A 98 -16.32 0.96 5.60
C THR A 98 -15.25 0.86 4.51
N ALA A 99 -15.06 -0.33 3.95
CA ALA A 99 -14.14 -0.58 2.84
C ALA A 99 -14.40 0.33 1.63
N ARG A 100 -15.67 0.73 1.42
CA ARG A 100 -16.05 1.71 0.40
C ARG A 100 -15.46 3.09 0.69
N GLU A 101 -15.61 3.59 1.91
CA GLU A 101 -15.10 4.91 2.31
C GLU A 101 -13.57 4.94 2.27
N ILE A 102 -12.92 3.84 2.67
CA ILE A 102 -11.48 3.68 2.56
C ILE A 102 -11.02 3.72 1.10
N ALA A 103 -11.74 3.03 0.20
CA ALA A 103 -11.47 3.09 -1.24
C ALA A 103 -11.70 4.50 -1.82
N ASP A 104 -12.71 5.25 -1.35
CA ASP A 104 -12.91 6.65 -1.73
C ASP A 104 -11.73 7.55 -1.26
N GLY A 105 -11.12 7.23 -0.12
CA GLY A 105 -9.85 7.81 0.33
C GLY A 105 -8.70 7.51 -0.62
N ALA A 106 -8.52 6.24 -1.00
CA ALA A 106 -7.53 5.85 -2.01
C ALA A 106 -7.78 6.54 -3.37
N ALA A 107 -9.03 6.70 -3.79
CA ALA A 107 -9.39 7.44 -5.00
C ALA A 107 -8.94 8.92 -4.96
N THR A 108 -9.03 9.55 -3.79
CA THR A 108 -8.53 10.92 -3.58
C THR A 108 -7.01 10.98 -3.80
N LEU A 109 -6.26 10.00 -3.27
CA LEU A 109 -4.81 9.92 -3.49
C LEU A 109 -4.45 9.68 -4.97
N VAL A 110 -5.19 8.79 -5.66
CA VAL A 110 -5.03 8.55 -7.10
C VAL A 110 -5.21 9.85 -7.89
N ASP A 111 -6.26 10.61 -7.60
CA ASP A 111 -6.52 11.86 -8.31
C ASP A 111 -5.41 12.89 -8.08
N VAL A 112 -4.93 13.01 -6.83
CA VAL A 112 -3.79 13.89 -6.50
C VAL A 112 -2.51 13.45 -7.20
N ILE A 113 -2.20 12.16 -7.29
CA ILE A 113 -1.06 11.67 -8.07
C ILE A 113 -1.20 12.16 -9.52
N ARG A 114 -2.35 11.89 -10.16
CA ARG A 114 -2.61 12.23 -11.56
C ARG A 114 -2.45 13.72 -11.83
N GLU A 115 -3.15 14.56 -11.07
CA GLU A 115 -3.14 16.01 -11.27
C GLU A 115 -1.75 16.60 -11.01
N PHE A 116 -1.13 16.23 -9.88
CA PHE A 116 0.14 16.80 -9.47
C PHE A 116 1.27 16.42 -10.43
N THR A 117 1.34 15.17 -10.89
CA THR A 117 2.40 14.77 -11.83
C THR A 117 2.16 15.31 -13.24
N ALA A 118 0.90 15.34 -13.72
CA ALA A 118 0.58 15.98 -15.00
C ALA A 118 1.07 17.44 -15.02
N GLU A 119 0.86 18.17 -13.92
CA GLU A 119 1.30 19.55 -13.78
C GLU A 119 2.83 19.68 -13.60
N LYS A 120 3.42 18.88 -12.70
CA LYS A 120 4.79 19.11 -12.21
C LYS A 120 5.89 18.34 -12.95
N GLN A 121 5.56 17.27 -13.67
CA GLN A 121 6.50 16.52 -14.51
C GLN A 121 6.03 16.35 -15.97
N GLY A 122 4.80 16.79 -16.31
CA GLY A 122 4.29 16.84 -17.69
C GLY A 122 3.59 15.56 -18.16
N PHE A 123 3.52 14.53 -17.33
CA PHE A 123 2.79 13.30 -17.62
C PHE A 123 2.30 12.61 -16.34
N ILE A 124 1.29 11.75 -16.50
CA ILE A 124 0.71 10.95 -15.42
C ILE A 124 1.46 9.61 -15.36
N PRO A 125 2.03 9.20 -14.21
CA PRO A 125 2.64 7.88 -14.07
C PRO A 125 1.59 6.78 -14.25
N LYS A 126 2.02 5.58 -14.58
CA LYS A 126 1.15 4.41 -14.45
C LYS A 126 0.92 4.14 -12.98
N ILE A 127 -0.35 4.05 -12.58
CA ILE A 127 -0.73 3.81 -11.18
C ILE A 127 -1.16 2.36 -11.05
N ILE A 128 -0.46 1.62 -10.21
CA ILE A 128 -0.87 0.29 -9.74
C ILE A 128 -1.53 0.51 -8.38
N LEU A 129 -2.87 0.46 -8.36
CA LEU A 129 -3.67 0.55 -7.15
C LEU A 129 -3.81 -0.85 -6.55
N VAL A 130 -3.13 -1.06 -5.43
CA VAL A 130 -3.11 -2.35 -4.73
C VAL A 130 -4.18 -2.33 -3.63
N SER A 131 -5.17 -3.22 -3.69
CA SER A 131 -5.96 -3.51 -2.48
C SER A 131 -5.07 -4.23 -1.48
N PRO A 132 -4.98 -3.77 -0.21
CA PRO A 132 -4.18 -4.43 0.81
C PRO A 132 -4.64 -5.88 1.04
N PRO A 133 -3.78 -6.76 1.58
CA PRO A 133 -4.20 -8.09 2.01
C PRO A 133 -5.29 -8.00 3.09
N GLU A 134 -6.07 -9.08 3.21
CA GLU A 134 -7.04 -9.24 4.30
C GLU A 134 -6.33 -9.25 5.65
N LEU A 135 -7.04 -8.88 6.73
CA LEU A 135 -6.58 -9.16 8.08
C LEU A 135 -6.66 -10.67 8.36
N GLY A 136 -5.85 -11.16 9.29
CA GLY A 136 -5.83 -12.57 9.68
C GLY A 136 -7.07 -12.96 10.48
N GLU A 137 -7.48 -14.24 10.39
CA GLU A 137 -8.68 -14.74 11.09
C GLU A 137 -8.49 -14.79 12.61
N ASP A 138 -7.24 -14.93 13.08
CA ASP A 138 -6.88 -14.99 14.50
C ASP A 138 -6.67 -13.61 15.15
N LEU A 139 -7.25 -12.55 14.55
CA LEU A 139 -7.13 -11.16 14.99
C LEU A 139 -7.44 -10.97 16.48
N GLN A 140 -8.33 -11.78 17.08
CA GLN A 140 -8.65 -11.73 18.52
C GLN A 140 -7.46 -12.01 19.44
N THR A 141 -6.44 -12.72 18.94
CA THR A 141 -5.21 -13.02 19.68
C THR A 141 -4.06 -12.11 19.30
N SER A 142 -4.25 -11.24 18.31
CA SER A 142 -3.26 -10.29 17.84
C SER A 142 -2.93 -9.23 18.91
N PRO A 143 -1.67 -8.76 19.00
CA PRO A 143 -1.32 -7.59 19.78
C PRO A 143 -2.02 -6.30 19.31
N PHE A 144 -2.58 -6.29 18.09
CA PHE A 144 -3.33 -5.17 17.54
C PHE A 144 -4.85 -5.28 17.75
N TYR A 145 -5.32 -6.32 18.45
CA TYR A 145 -6.73 -6.41 18.85
C TYR A 145 -7.11 -5.24 19.76
N GLY A 146 -8.26 -4.62 19.49
CA GLY A 146 -8.71 -3.39 20.15
C GLY A 146 -8.54 -2.16 19.26
N ASP A 147 -7.39 -2.02 18.60
CA ASP A 147 -7.23 -1.06 17.49
C ASP A 147 -7.98 -1.56 16.26
N PHE A 148 -8.03 -2.87 16.07
CA PHE A 148 -8.85 -3.56 15.08
C PHE A 148 -9.81 -4.53 15.77
N ASP A 149 -10.93 -4.81 15.11
CA ASP A 149 -11.94 -5.75 15.60
C ASP A 149 -12.44 -6.68 14.47
N GLU A 150 -13.44 -7.50 14.76
CA GLU A 150 -14.02 -8.43 13.79
C GLU A 150 -14.64 -7.69 12.59
N LYS A 151 -15.14 -6.46 12.80
CA LYS A 151 -15.64 -5.62 11.70
C LYS A 151 -14.49 -5.14 10.82
N SER A 152 -13.33 -4.79 11.39
CA SER A 152 -12.12 -4.51 10.61
C SER A 152 -11.76 -5.67 9.69
N LEU A 153 -11.82 -6.92 10.20
CA LEU A 153 -11.60 -8.13 9.41
C LEU A 153 -12.65 -8.24 8.29
N GLU A 154 -13.95 -8.12 8.60
CA GLU A 154 -15.02 -8.18 7.60
C GLU A 154 -14.88 -7.12 6.50
N GLU A 155 -14.49 -5.89 6.85
CA GLU A 155 -14.29 -4.81 5.89
C GLU A 155 -13.04 -5.05 5.02
N SER A 156 -11.95 -5.60 5.57
CA SER A 156 -10.75 -5.93 4.78
C SER A 156 -11.04 -6.85 3.60
N LYS A 157 -11.92 -7.86 3.80
CA LYS A 157 -12.37 -8.80 2.75
C LYS A 157 -13.15 -8.14 1.62
N LYS A 158 -13.61 -6.89 1.81
CA LYS A 158 -14.38 -6.13 0.82
C LYS A 158 -13.49 -5.20 -0.02
N PHE A 159 -12.23 -5.00 0.33
CA PHE A 159 -11.31 -4.13 -0.42
C PHE A 159 -11.24 -4.45 -1.92
N PRO A 160 -11.10 -5.72 -2.36
CA PRO A 160 -10.93 -6.01 -3.78
C PRO A 160 -12.05 -5.44 -4.65
N LYS A 161 -13.30 -5.56 -4.17
CA LYS A 161 -14.49 -5.04 -4.86
C LYS A 161 -14.41 -3.52 -5.04
N TYR A 162 -14.11 -2.79 -3.97
CA TYR A 162 -14.18 -1.32 -3.99
C TYR A 162 -12.95 -0.70 -4.63
N TYR A 163 -11.76 -1.24 -4.41
CA TYR A 163 -10.52 -0.76 -5.03
C TYR A 163 -10.52 -1.04 -6.54
N LYS A 164 -11.07 -2.17 -6.99
CA LYS A 164 -11.26 -2.44 -8.42
C LYS A 164 -12.16 -1.39 -9.08
N ALA A 165 -13.27 -1.03 -8.45
CA ALA A 165 -14.15 0.02 -8.96
C ALA A 165 -13.46 1.39 -9.06
N VAL A 166 -12.59 1.72 -8.10
CA VAL A 166 -11.75 2.93 -8.16
C VAL A 166 -10.76 2.85 -9.32
N ALA A 167 -10.04 1.73 -9.45
CA ALA A 167 -9.06 1.55 -10.52
C ALA A 167 -9.70 1.67 -11.90
N GLU A 168 -10.87 1.05 -12.11
CA GLU A 168 -11.65 1.16 -13.36
C GLU A 168 -12.09 2.61 -13.63
N LYS A 169 -12.54 3.34 -12.61
CA LYS A 169 -12.96 4.74 -12.73
C LYS A 169 -11.82 5.67 -13.16
N TYR A 170 -10.60 5.44 -12.65
CA TYR A 170 -9.44 6.30 -12.87
C TYR A 170 -8.44 5.77 -13.90
N ASP A 171 -8.77 4.68 -14.60
CA ASP A 171 -7.88 3.99 -15.55
C ASP A 171 -6.52 3.59 -14.93
N CYS A 172 -6.58 3.11 -13.69
CA CYS A 172 -5.44 2.54 -12.98
C CYS A 172 -5.36 1.03 -13.20
N ILE A 173 -4.18 0.47 -13.01
CA ILE A 173 -3.99 -0.97 -12.94
C ILE A 173 -4.44 -1.43 -11.56
N PHE A 174 -5.46 -2.28 -11.49
CA PHE A 174 -5.88 -2.91 -10.25
C PHE A 174 -5.00 -4.13 -9.95
N PHE A 175 -4.56 -4.26 -8.70
CA PHE A 175 -3.87 -5.44 -8.20
C PHE A 175 -4.48 -5.86 -6.87
N ASP A 176 -4.94 -7.11 -6.78
CA ASP A 176 -5.47 -7.65 -5.54
C ASP A 176 -4.39 -8.41 -4.76
N ALA A 177 -3.90 -7.85 -3.65
CA ALA A 177 -2.90 -8.54 -2.84
C ALA A 177 -3.48 -9.79 -2.16
N ALA A 178 -4.77 -9.80 -1.83
CA ALA A 178 -5.40 -10.92 -1.12
C ALA A 178 -5.47 -12.21 -1.95
N GLU A 179 -5.32 -12.14 -3.28
CA GLU A 179 -5.21 -13.32 -4.13
C GLU A 179 -3.89 -14.09 -3.94
N TYR A 180 -2.85 -13.44 -3.40
CA TYR A 180 -1.48 -13.97 -3.41
C TYR A 180 -0.84 -14.06 -2.03
N ILE A 181 -1.19 -13.16 -1.11
CA ILE A 181 -0.53 -13.03 0.18
C ILE A 181 -1.53 -12.90 1.31
N TYR A 182 -1.14 -13.44 2.46
CA TYR A 182 -1.88 -13.41 3.72
C TYR A 182 -0.97 -12.83 4.82
N PRO A 183 -1.54 -12.18 5.85
CA PRO A 183 -0.76 -11.68 6.97
C PRO A 183 -0.17 -12.83 7.80
N SER A 184 0.81 -12.51 8.63
CA SER A 184 1.42 -13.43 9.58
C SER A 184 0.41 -13.88 10.64
N ASP A 185 0.49 -15.16 11.02
CA ASP A 185 -0.27 -15.71 12.15
C ASP A 185 0.14 -15.07 13.49
N GLU A 186 1.31 -14.42 13.55
CA GLU A 186 1.80 -13.77 14.78
C GLU A 186 1.01 -12.52 15.17
N ASP A 187 0.53 -11.75 14.18
CA ASP A 187 -0.15 -10.48 14.45
C ASP A 187 -1.36 -10.19 13.57
N SER A 188 -1.69 -11.07 12.63
CA SER A 188 -2.85 -10.95 11.73
C SER A 188 -2.89 -9.65 10.90
N LEU A 189 -1.76 -8.94 10.75
CA LEU A 189 -1.69 -7.64 10.07
C LEU A 189 -0.49 -7.51 9.13
N HIS A 190 0.69 -7.94 9.55
CA HIS A 190 1.94 -7.71 8.81
C HIS A 190 2.39 -8.94 8.04
N LEU A 191 3.12 -8.70 6.94
CA LEU A 191 3.59 -9.76 6.06
C LEU A 191 4.78 -10.52 6.64
N THR A 192 4.81 -11.83 6.37
CA THR A 192 5.99 -12.66 6.57
C THR A 192 7.05 -12.36 5.49
N PRO A 193 8.32 -12.81 5.65
CA PRO A 193 9.32 -12.71 4.59
C PRO A 193 8.88 -13.36 3.27
N GLU A 194 8.09 -14.43 3.36
CA GLU A 194 7.50 -15.11 2.20
C GLU A 194 6.40 -14.27 1.55
N GLY A 195 5.52 -13.65 2.34
CA GLY A 195 4.52 -12.70 1.82
C GLY A 195 5.17 -11.54 1.07
N HIS A 196 6.25 -10.96 1.60
CA HIS A 196 7.01 -9.93 0.89
C HIS A 196 7.66 -10.44 -0.42
N ARG A 197 8.14 -11.69 -0.44
CA ARG A 197 8.71 -12.31 -1.66
C ARG A 197 7.64 -12.45 -2.74
N VAL A 198 6.51 -13.07 -2.42
CA VAL A 198 5.40 -13.31 -3.36
C VAL A 198 4.84 -11.99 -3.88
N LEU A 199 4.64 -10.99 -3.01
CA LEU A 199 4.17 -9.67 -3.42
C LEU A 199 5.13 -9.01 -4.43
N ALA A 200 6.43 -9.06 -4.16
CA ALA A 200 7.44 -8.48 -5.05
C ALA A 200 7.46 -9.17 -6.42
N GLU A 201 7.37 -10.50 -6.46
CA GLU A 201 7.33 -11.27 -7.71
C GLU A 201 6.11 -10.93 -8.55
N LYS A 202 4.93 -10.87 -7.94
CA LYS A 202 3.67 -10.57 -8.63
C LYS A 202 3.62 -9.12 -9.11
N LEU A 203 4.10 -8.16 -8.32
CA LEU A 203 4.22 -6.78 -8.76
C LEU A 203 5.27 -6.62 -9.87
N ALA A 204 6.38 -7.37 -9.83
CA ALA A 204 7.39 -7.34 -10.89
C ALA A 204 6.81 -7.83 -12.23
N GLU A 205 5.98 -8.89 -12.21
CA GLU A 205 5.25 -9.35 -13.40
C GLU A 205 4.36 -8.25 -13.98
N VAL A 206 3.61 -7.53 -13.13
CA VAL A 206 2.75 -6.41 -13.57
C VAL A 206 3.58 -5.28 -14.15
N VAL A 207 4.63 -4.84 -13.44
CA VAL A 207 5.49 -3.73 -13.85
C VAL A 207 6.18 -4.01 -15.20
N LYS A 208 6.68 -5.22 -15.42
CA LYS A 208 7.33 -5.61 -16.68
C LYS A 208 6.38 -5.68 -17.87
N ASN A 209 5.08 -5.81 -17.63
CA ASN A 209 4.04 -5.84 -18.67
C ASN A 209 3.49 -4.44 -19.01
N ILE A 210 3.91 -3.40 -18.29
CA ILE A 210 3.57 -2.02 -18.62
C ILE A 210 4.40 -1.61 -19.85
N LYS A 211 3.70 -1.28 -20.94
CA LYS A 211 4.28 -0.77 -22.18
C LYS A 211 4.48 0.73 -22.15
#